data_AF-A0A8W8HU73-F1
#
_entry.id   AF-A0A8W8HU73-F1
#
_cell.length_a   1.000
_cell.length_b   1.000
_cell.length_c   1.000
_cell.angle_alpha   90.00
_cell.angle_beta   90.00
_cell.angle_gamma   90.00
#
_symmetry.space_group_name_H-M   'P 1'
#
loop_
_entity.id
_entity.type
_entity.pdbx_description
1 polymer ?
#
loop_
_entity_poly.entity_id
_entity_poly.type
_entity_poly.pdbx_seq_one_letter_code
_entity_poly.pdbx_strand_id
1 'polypeptide(L)'
;MLGKRLQYFVCFIGVALSLFYEIECRPTESIDTEIIFARCGDKKTLQCLTEDGQKGCIMKNGIVESNTGKLVLESVTKNDEGLYECFITDPSIPARRYNVTLSESKNASCE
;
A
#
# COMPACT_ATOMS: atom_id res chain seq x y z
N MET A 1 22.47 7.51 26.57
CA MET A 1 22.61 7.64 25.11
C MET A 1 23.49 6.50 24.61
N LEU A 2 22.93 5.34 24.30
CA LEU A 2 23.66 4.27 23.60
C LEU A 2 22.69 3.58 22.66
N GLY A 3 22.86 3.87 21.37
CA GLY A 3 21.94 3.51 20.31
C GLY A 3 22.21 2.14 19.71
N LYS A 4 21.09 1.49 19.39
CA LYS A 4 20.82 0.58 18.26
C LYS A 4 21.32 -0.87 18.38
N ARG A 5 20.41 -1.76 17.95
CA ARG A 5 20.57 -3.17 17.56
C ARG A 5 20.36 -4.27 18.61
N LEU A 6 19.26 -4.18 19.35
CA LEU A 6 18.62 -5.33 20.01
C LEU A 6 17.39 -5.82 19.22
N GLN A 7 17.52 -6.10 17.91
CA GLN A 7 16.38 -6.51 17.06
C GLN A 7 16.67 -7.72 16.14
N TYR A 8 17.77 -8.46 16.38
CA TYR A 8 18.16 -9.63 15.58
C TYR A 8 17.96 -10.98 16.28
N PHE A 9 17.30 -11.04 17.45
CA PHE A 9 17.30 -12.23 18.32
C PHE A 9 15.96 -12.96 18.52
N VAL A 10 14.90 -12.62 17.78
CA VAL A 10 13.63 -13.37 17.80
C VAL A 10 13.14 -13.38 16.34
N CYS A 11 13.16 -14.46 15.55
CA CYS A 11 12.79 -15.83 15.85
C CYS A 11 13.51 -16.77 14.85
N PHE A 12 14.27 -17.74 15.36
CA PHE A 12 14.93 -18.78 14.54
C PHE A 12 14.87 -20.14 15.23
N ILE A 13 13.75 -20.53 15.86
CA ILE A 13 13.54 -21.93 16.31
C ILE A 13 12.06 -22.30 16.20
N GLY A 14 11.71 -23.21 15.29
CA GLY A 14 10.38 -23.84 15.23
C GLY A 14 10.00 -24.37 13.84
N VAL A 15 10.49 -25.56 13.49
CA VAL A 15 10.11 -26.29 12.25
C VAL A 15 8.82 -27.08 12.51
N ALA A 16 7.68 -26.69 11.92
CA ALA A 16 6.56 -27.57 11.53
C ALA A 16 5.39 -26.78 10.90
N LEU A 17 5.02 -27.13 9.66
CA LEU A 17 3.68 -26.95 9.05
C LEU A 17 3.10 -25.52 8.96
N SER A 18 3.56 -24.72 7.99
CA SER A 18 2.71 -23.68 7.41
C SER A 18 3.28 -23.14 6.09
N LEU A 19 2.63 -23.50 4.97
CA LEU A 19 2.77 -22.84 3.67
C LEU A 19 2.13 -21.43 3.69
N PHE A 20 2.51 -20.58 4.65
CA PHE A 20 2.03 -19.21 4.72
C PHE A 20 3.24 -18.28 4.73
N TYR A 21 3.72 -17.99 3.52
CA TYR A 21 4.59 -16.84 3.26
C TYR A 21 3.70 -15.60 3.40
N GLU A 22 3.41 -15.17 4.63
CA GLU A 22 2.75 -13.89 4.83
C GLU A 22 3.70 -12.80 4.36
N ILE A 23 3.29 -12.06 3.34
CA ILE A 23 4.01 -10.88 2.87
C ILE A 23 3.97 -9.86 4.02
N GLU A 24 5.08 -9.74 4.74
CA GLU A 24 5.20 -8.76 5.82
C GLU A 24 5.46 -7.37 5.22
N CYS A 25 4.40 -6.58 5.16
CA CYS A 25 4.41 -5.23 4.61
C CYS A 25 5.23 -4.30 5.50
N ARG A 26 6.46 -3.96 5.11
CA ARG A 26 7.31 -3.02 5.83
C ARG A 26 7.55 -1.74 5.02
N PRO A 27 7.45 -0.55 5.63
CA PRO A 27 7.70 0.69 4.93
C PRO A 27 9.16 0.90 4.53
N THR A 28 9.39 1.14 3.24
CA THR A 28 10.67 1.55 2.66
C THR A 28 10.65 3.06 2.40
N GLU A 29 11.75 3.74 2.73
CA GLU A 29 11.89 5.18 2.49
C GLU A 29 12.39 5.46 1.06
N SER A 30 11.49 5.87 0.18
CA SER A 30 11.74 6.72 -1.00
C SER A 30 10.39 6.97 -1.68
N ILE A 31 10.09 8.23 -2.01
CA ILE A 31 8.71 8.69 -2.17
C ILE A 31 8.55 9.30 -3.56
N ASP A 32 8.19 8.47 -4.55
CA ASP A 32 7.44 8.97 -5.70
C ASP A 32 5.95 8.89 -5.34
N THR A 33 5.30 10.06 -5.26
CA THR A 33 3.86 10.14 -4.94
C THR A 33 3.10 10.53 -6.19
N GLU A 34 2.32 9.59 -6.69
CA GLU A 34 1.41 9.80 -7.80
C GLU A 34 0.09 10.39 -7.29
N ILE A 35 -0.36 11.50 -7.87
CA ILE A 35 -1.66 12.11 -7.52
C ILE A 35 -2.74 11.54 -8.45
N ILE A 36 -3.71 10.85 -7.86
CA ILE A 36 -4.85 10.27 -8.58
C ILE A 36 -6.06 11.18 -8.37
N PHE A 37 -6.44 11.92 -9.42
CA PHE A 37 -7.70 12.68 -9.39
C PHE A 37 -8.89 11.75 -9.64
N ALA A 38 -9.88 11.81 -8.75
CA ALA A 38 -11.11 11.03 -8.84
C ALA A 38 -12.35 11.90 -8.62
N ARG A 39 -13.50 11.41 -9.07
CA ARG A 39 -14.83 11.93 -8.72
C ARG A 39 -15.60 10.87 -7.96
N CYS A 40 -16.65 11.29 -7.26
CA CYS A 40 -17.56 10.36 -6.59
C CYS A 40 -18.15 9.38 -7.62
N GLY A 41 -18.14 8.08 -7.30
CA GLY A 41 -18.60 7.03 -8.21
C GLY A 41 -17.60 6.60 -9.28
N ASP A 42 -16.42 7.24 -9.37
CA ASP A 42 -15.38 6.79 -10.29
C ASP A 42 -14.89 5.39 -9.92
N LYS A 43 -14.53 4.61 -10.94
CA LYS A 43 -13.71 3.41 -10.77
C LYS A 43 -12.23 3.77 -10.92
N LYS A 44 -11.41 3.52 -9.88
CA LYS A 44 -9.95 3.71 -9.90
C LYS A 44 -9.22 2.42 -9.57
N THR A 45 -8.01 2.26 -10.10
CA THR A 45 -7.17 1.09 -9.84
C THR A 45 -5.79 1.55 -9.44
N LEU A 46 -5.33 1.12 -8.26
CA LEU A 46 -3.98 1.33 -7.76
C LEU A 46 -3.20 0.02 -7.94
N GLN A 47 -1.97 0.09 -8.44
CA GLN A 47 -1.17 -1.11 -8.74
C GLN A 47 0.21 -1.03 -8.08
N CYS A 48 0.45 -1.97 -7.18
CA CYS A 48 1.72 -2.20 -6.52
C CYS A 48 2.39 -3.44 -7.12
N LEU A 49 2.80 -3.30 -8.39
CA LEU A 49 3.49 -4.34 -9.17
C LEU A 49 4.79 -3.78 -9.73
N THR A 50 5.85 -4.58 -9.72
CA THR A 50 7.13 -4.25 -10.40
C THR A 50 7.07 -4.64 -11.87
N GLU A 51 8.00 -4.12 -12.68
CA GLU A 51 8.15 -4.56 -14.08
C GLU A 51 8.41 -6.07 -14.17
N ASP A 52 9.13 -6.63 -13.19
CA ASP A 52 9.40 -8.07 -13.05
C ASP A 52 8.20 -8.87 -12.49
N GLY A 53 7.06 -8.21 -12.26
CA GLY A 53 5.83 -8.85 -11.79
C GLY A 53 5.81 -9.23 -10.30
N GLN A 54 6.74 -8.70 -9.49
CA GLN A 54 6.67 -8.87 -8.04
C GLN A 54 5.43 -8.14 -7.51
N LYS A 55 4.66 -8.84 -6.67
CA LYS A 55 3.44 -8.32 -6.07
C LYS A 55 3.75 -7.70 -4.72
N GLY A 56 3.28 -6.48 -4.52
CA GLY A 56 3.31 -5.82 -3.23
C GLY A 56 1.96 -5.81 -2.53
N CYS A 57 1.91 -5.13 -1.39
CA CYS A 57 0.69 -4.80 -0.69
C CYS A 57 0.42 -3.30 -0.75
N ILE A 58 -0.85 -2.93 -0.70
CA ILE A 58 -1.34 -1.56 -0.67
C ILE A 58 -1.96 -1.34 0.70
N MET A 59 -1.47 -0.32 1.42
CA MET A 59 -1.99 0.06 2.73
C MET A 59 -2.54 1.48 2.71
N LYS A 60 -3.55 1.70 3.55
CA LYS A 60 -4.07 3.03 3.88
C LYS A 60 -4.21 3.13 5.38
N ASN A 61 -3.70 4.21 5.98
CA ASN A 61 -3.78 4.44 7.43
C ASN A 61 -3.26 3.26 8.29
N GLY A 62 -2.24 2.53 7.80
CA GLY A 62 -1.69 1.35 8.47
C GLY A 62 -2.52 0.06 8.35
N ILE A 63 -3.61 0.09 7.58
CA ILE A 63 -4.46 -1.08 7.30
C ILE A 63 -4.15 -1.58 5.89
N VAL A 64 -4.05 -2.90 5.73
CA VAL A 64 -3.86 -3.55 4.43
C VAL A 64 -5.18 -3.52 3.67
N GLU A 65 -5.23 -2.71 2.61
CA GLU A 65 -6.36 -2.64 1.68
C GLU A 65 -6.26 -3.73 0.60
N SER A 66 -5.04 -4.13 0.23
CA SER A 66 -4.81 -5.25 -0.70
C SER A 66 -3.45 -5.90 -0.48
N ASN A 67 -3.41 -7.23 -0.53
CA ASN A 67 -2.20 -8.04 -0.50
C ASN A 67 -1.84 -8.66 -1.86
N THR A 68 -2.57 -8.31 -2.92
CA THR A 68 -2.41 -8.91 -4.27
C THR A 68 -1.61 -8.05 -5.24
N GLY A 69 -1.14 -6.88 -4.79
CA GLY A 69 -0.50 -5.87 -5.64
C GLY A 69 -1.49 -5.03 -6.45
N LYS A 70 -2.80 -5.20 -6.24
CA LYS A 70 -3.82 -4.43 -6.95
C LYS A 70 -4.98 -4.09 -6.03
N LEU A 71 -5.36 -2.82 -6.00
CA LEU A 71 -6.57 -2.34 -5.32
C LEU A 71 -7.47 -1.68 -6.35
N VAL A 72 -8.75 -2.07 -6.37
CA VAL A 72 -9.75 -1.47 -7.24
C VAL A 72 -10.77 -0.76 -6.37
N LEU A 73 -10.79 0.57 -6.45
CA LEU A 73 -11.83 1.40 -5.89
C LEU A 73 -12.99 1.38 -6.90
N GLU A 74 -13.98 0.52 -6.69
CA GLU A 74 -15.06 0.30 -7.66
C GLU A 74 -16.01 1.51 -7.80
N SER A 75 -16.21 2.26 -6.71
CA SER A 75 -17.01 3.48 -6.67
C SER A 75 -16.44 4.41 -5.61
N VAL A 76 -15.59 5.34 -6.02
CA VAL A 76 -14.91 6.27 -5.12
C VAL A 76 -15.89 7.10 -4.29
N THR A 77 -15.61 7.19 -3.00
CA THR A 77 -16.32 7.96 -1.98
C THR A 77 -15.36 8.91 -1.28
N LYS A 78 -15.86 9.72 -0.35
CA LYS A 78 -15.00 10.59 0.48
C LYS A 78 -14.02 9.80 1.35
N ASN A 79 -14.40 8.61 1.80
CA ASN A 79 -13.53 7.75 2.60
C ASN A 79 -12.36 7.18 1.79
N ASP A 80 -12.44 7.18 0.46
CA ASP A 80 -11.38 6.71 -0.42
C ASP A 80 -10.30 7.77 -0.66
N GLU A 81 -10.56 9.03 -0.34
CA GLU A 81 -9.57 10.11 -0.41
C GLU A 81 -8.40 9.86 0.56
N GLY A 82 -7.19 10.25 0.16
CA GLY A 82 -5.99 10.20 0.99
C GLY A 82 -4.85 9.37 0.41
N LEU A 83 -3.84 9.16 1.25
CA LEU A 83 -2.57 8.55 0.88
C LEU A 83 -2.63 7.02 1.02
N TYR A 84 -2.31 6.33 -0.06
CA TYR A 84 -2.09 4.89 -0.12
C TYR A 84 -0.60 4.63 -0.33
N GLU A 85 -0.08 3.65 0.37
CA GLU A 85 1.32 3.27 0.31
C GLU A 85 1.46 1.87 -0.25
N CYS A 86 2.34 1.73 -1.26
CA CYS A 86 2.68 0.47 -1.89
C CYS A 86 4.00 -0.06 -1.31
N PHE A 87 3.97 -1.30 -0.84
CA PHE A 87 5.13 -1.99 -0.29
C PHE A 87 5.41 -3.26 -1.05
N ILE A 88 6.65 -3.40 -1.49
CA ILE A 88 7.12 -4.57 -2.22
C ILE A 88 8.11 -5.28 -1.30
N THR A 89 8.07 -6.60 -1.30
CA THR A 89 8.92 -7.43 -0.41
C THR A 89 10.41 -7.23 -0.67
N ASP A 90 10.77 -6.80 -1.87
CA ASP A 90 12.16 -6.51 -2.23
C ASP A 90 12.55 -5.10 -1.77
N PRO A 91 13.46 -4.97 -0.79
CA PRO A 91 13.89 -3.69 -0.23
C PRO A 91 14.70 -2.85 -1.23
N SER A 92 15.14 -3.43 -2.34
CA SER A 92 15.87 -2.74 -3.41
C SER A 92 14.94 -1.90 -4.29
N ILE A 93 13.63 -2.12 -4.19
CA ILE A 93 12.63 -1.49 -5.04
C ILE A 93 12.01 -0.32 -4.26
N PRO A 94 12.03 0.90 -4.83
CA PRO A 94 11.49 2.07 -4.14
C PRO A 94 10.00 1.90 -3.91
N ALA A 95 9.53 2.32 -2.73
CA ALA A 95 8.11 2.35 -2.43
C ALA A 95 7.41 3.36 -3.35
N ARG A 96 6.15 3.07 -3.71
CA ARG A 96 5.29 4.01 -4.44
C ARG A 96 4.19 4.50 -3.52
N ARG A 97 3.76 5.74 -3.70
CA ARG A 97 2.59 6.28 -3.01
C ARG A 97 1.57 6.79 -4.00
N TYR A 98 0.30 6.63 -3.65
CA TYR A 98 -0.81 7.19 -4.38
C TYR A 98 -1.54 8.15 -3.46
N ASN A 99 -1.68 9.42 -3.86
CA ASN A 99 -2.56 10.35 -3.18
C ASN A 99 -3.85 10.47 -3.99
N VAL A 100 -4.92 9.81 -3.53
CA VAL A 100 -6.24 9.93 -4.16
C VAL A 100 -6.85 11.24 -3.69
N THR A 101 -7.19 12.12 -4.62
CA THR A 101 -7.79 13.43 -4.33
C THR A 101 -9.08 13.58 -5.11
N LEU A 102 -10.13 14.03 -4.42
CA LEU A 102 -11.40 14.30 -5.08
C LEU A 102 -11.34 15.61 -5.86
N SER A 103 -11.61 15.51 -7.17
CA SER A 103 -11.89 16.68 -7.99
C SER A 103 -13.34 17.08 -7.75
N GLU A 104 -13.56 18.18 -7.03
CA GLU A 104 -14.91 18.73 -6.83
C GLU A 104 -15.54 19.03 -8.19
N SER A 105 -16.64 18.34 -8.50
CA SER A 105 -17.57 18.78 -9.53
C SER A 105 -18.73 19.46 -8.81
N LYS A 106 -19.10 20.66 -9.25
CA LYS A 106 -20.05 21.57 -8.55
C LYS A 106 -21.42 20.96 -8.19
N ASN A 107 -21.73 19.72 -8.58
CA ASN A 107 -23.02 19.06 -8.43
C ASN A 107 -22.97 17.62 -7.86
N ALA A 108 -21.83 17.10 -7.41
CA ALA A 108 -21.78 15.76 -6.81
C ALA A 108 -21.20 15.86 -5.40
N SER A 109 -22.09 15.87 -4.40
CA SER A 109 -21.66 15.65 -3.02
C SER A 109 -21.30 14.17 -2.86
N CYS A 110 -20.04 13.88 -2.53
CA CYS A 110 -19.65 12.57 -2.03
C CYS A 110 -20.24 12.44 -0.62
N GLU A 111 -21.40 11.81 -0.51
CA GLU A 111 -22.03 11.47 0.77
C GLU A 111 -21.43 10.17 1.34
#